data_AF-A0A7K0UN42-F1
#
_entry.id   AF-A0A7K0UN42-F1
#
_cell.length_a   1.000
_cell.length_b   1.000
_cell.length_c   1.000
_cell.angle_alpha   90.00
_cell.angle_beta   90.00
_cell.angle_gamma   90.00
#
_symmetry.space_group_name_H-M   'P 1'
#
loop_
_entity.id
_entity.type
_entity.pdbx_description
1 polymer ?
#
loop_
_entity_poly.entity_id
_entity_poly.type
_entity_poly.pdbx_seq_one_letter_code
_entity_poly.pdbx_strand_id
1 'polypeptide(L)'
;MANPGPATTVSNHPQALGTNQALRLIASAQSVNLAIAGDTASIVLDVSKFVPTSVVITNGLNSSGATTTIATATVGAYTGAGATGSTILTTAALTSNTGGPYVTITAATNPNTAISNPTNIYINVGTTIAATCDVFVYGYDLTFLP
;
A
#
# COMPACT_ATOMS: atom_id res chain seq x y z
N MET A 1 56.68 -4.88 5.04
CA MET A 1 55.20 -4.88 4.96
C MET A 1 54.77 -6.16 4.26
N ALA A 2 53.91 -6.97 4.90
CA ALA A 2 53.36 -8.17 4.26
C ALA A 2 52.32 -7.75 3.20
N ASN A 3 52.32 -8.43 2.05
CA ASN A 3 51.36 -8.21 0.97
C ASN A 3 49.93 -8.40 1.51
N PRO A 4 49.03 -7.40 1.44
CA PRO A 4 47.61 -7.63 1.66
C PRO A 4 47.17 -8.69 0.65
N GLY A 5 46.60 -9.80 1.12
CA GLY A 5 46.18 -10.90 0.25
C GLY A 5 45.26 -10.44 -0.89
N PRO A 6 44.95 -11.34 -1.84
CA PRO A 6 44.17 -11.00 -3.04
C PRO A 6 42.90 -10.22 -2.70
N ALA A 7 42.68 -9.09 -3.37
CA ALA A 7 41.46 -8.33 -3.21
C ALA A 7 40.27 -9.18 -3.70
N THR A 8 39.39 -9.57 -2.80
CA THR A 8 38.13 -10.22 -3.16
C THR A 8 37.09 -9.14 -3.45
N THR A 9 36.80 -8.94 -4.74
CA THR A 9 35.62 -8.18 -5.13
C THR A 9 34.38 -9.00 -4.83
N VAL A 10 33.66 -8.64 -3.76
CA VAL A 10 32.28 -9.11 -3.56
C VAL A 10 31.44 -8.36 -4.58
N SER A 11 31.17 -8.99 -5.72
CA SER A 11 30.18 -8.46 -6.65
C SER A 11 28.81 -8.57 -5.96
N ASN A 12 28.30 -7.47 -5.40
CA ASN A 12 26.88 -7.36 -5.09
C ASN A 12 26.13 -7.47 -6.41
N HIS A 13 25.80 -8.69 -6.82
CA HIS A 13 24.99 -8.89 -8.01
C HIS A 13 23.61 -8.32 -7.71
N PRO A 14 23.08 -7.37 -8.52
CA PRO A 14 21.66 -7.12 -8.54
C PRO A 14 21.02 -8.44 -8.98
N GLN A 15 20.51 -9.23 -8.03
CA GLN A 15 19.84 -10.48 -8.37
C GLN A 15 18.63 -10.11 -9.23
N ALA A 16 18.49 -10.77 -10.38
CA ALA A 16 17.24 -10.78 -11.10
C ALA A 16 16.21 -11.51 -10.22
N LEU A 17 15.59 -10.77 -9.31
CA LEU A 17 14.50 -11.27 -8.47
C LEU A 17 13.44 -11.81 -9.43
N GLY A 18 13.04 -13.07 -9.24
CA GLY A 18 11.80 -13.53 -9.84
C GLY A 18 10.68 -12.56 -9.42
N THR A 19 9.64 -12.39 -10.24
CA THR A 19 8.49 -11.52 -9.89
C THR A 19 7.94 -11.80 -8.49
N ASN A 20 8.12 -13.04 -8.02
CA ASN A 20 7.68 -13.58 -6.74
C ASN A 20 8.58 -13.20 -5.54
N GLN A 21 9.74 -12.58 -5.80
CA GLN A 21 10.69 -12.13 -4.78
C GLN A 21 10.78 -10.59 -4.71
N ALA A 22 10.03 -9.89 -5.56
CA ALA A 22 9.96 -8.44 -5.58
C ALA A 22 8.72 -7.94 -4.84
N LEU A 23 8.82 -6.74 -4.28
CA LEU A 23 7.66 -5.98 -3.84
C LEU A 23 6.76 -5.69 -5.05
N ARG A 24 5.49 -6.09 -5.00
CA ARG A 24 4.51 -5.91 -6.09
C ARG A 24 3.35 -5.02 -5.64
N LEU A 25 2.77 -4.31 -6.61
CA LEU A 25 1.48 -3.66 -6.43
C LEU A 25 0.39 -4.73 -6.38
N ILE A 26 -0.36 -4.76 -5.29
CA ILE A 26 -1.42 -5.74 -5.01
C ILE A 26 -2.78 -5.20 -5.44
N ALA A 27 -3.04 -3.93 -5.17
CA ALA A 27 -4.29 -3.25 -5.51
C ALA A 27 -4.07 -1.73 -5.54
N SER A 28 -4.91 -1.03 -6.30
CA SER A 28 -4.91 0.43 -6.35
C SER A 28 -6.33 0.98 -6.49
N ALA A 29 -6.74 1.85 -5.56
CA ALA A 29 -7.98 2.60 -5.66
C ALA A 29 -7.65 4.06 -6.01
N GLN A 30 -8.12 4.53 -7.15
CA GLN A 30 -7.92 5.91 -7.57
C GLN A 30 -9.18 6.73 -7.31
N SER A 31 -9.02 8.02 -6.99
CA SER A 31 -10.12 8.96 -6.74
C SER A 31 -11.11 8.49 -5.67
N VAL A 32 -10.59 7.88 -4.59
CA VAL A 32 -11.38 7.50 -3.42
C VAL A 32 -12.03 8.76 -2.85
N ASN A 33 -13.36 8.75 -2.78
CA ASN A 33 -14.12 9.89 -2.29
C ASN A 33 -14.03 9.96 -0.76
N LEU A 34 -13.41 11.01 -0.23
CA LEU A 34 -13.29 11.21 1.21
C LEU A 34 -14.50 11.94 1.81
N ALA A 35 -15.44 12.45 1.01
CA ALA A 35 -16.57 13.24 1.49
C ALA A 35 -17.67 12.38 2.15
N ILE A 36 -17.61 11.06 1.99
CA ILE A 36 -18.61 10.12 2.47
C ILE A 36 -17.88 8.96 3.16
N ALA A 37 -18.37 8.55 4.33
CA ALA A 37 -17.84 7.38 5.01
C ALA A 37 -18.31 6.11 4.31
N GLY A 38 -17.47 5.07 4.31
CA GLY A 38 -17.77 3.80 3.65
C GLY A 38 -16.60 3.29 2.82
N ASP A 39 -16.89 2.31 1.97
CA ASP A 39 -15.85 1.59 1.24
C ASP A 39 -15.79 1.99 -0.23
N THR A 40 -14.56 2.11 -0.72
CA THR A 40 -14.26 2.02 -2.16
C THR A 40 -13.56 0.69 -2.41
N ALA A 41 -14.17 -0.18 -3.22
CA ALA A 41 -13.57 -1.47 -3.58
C ALA A 41 -12.50 -1.30 -4.67
N SER A 42 -11.34 -1.92 -4.46
CA SER A 42 -10.28 -2.09 -5.45
C SER A 42 -10.08 -3.56 -5.73
N ILE A 43 -10.00 -3.93 -7.00
CA ILE A 43 -9.70 -5.29 -7.44
C ILE A 43 -8.25 -5.64 -7.07
N VAL A 44 -8.03 -6.87 -6.62
CA VAL A 44 -6.69 -7.44 -6.37
C VAL A 44 -6.08 -7.92 -7.69
N LEU A 45 -4.82 -7.54 -7.95
CA LEU A 45 -4.13 -7.74 -9.22
C LEU A 45 -3.39 -9.10 -9.26
N ASP A 46 -4.06 -10.11 -9.82
CA ASP A 46 -3.48 -11.43 -10.18
C ASP A 46 -2.59 -12.07 -9.09
N VAL A 47 -2.97 -11.90 -7.82
CA VAL A 47 -2.32 -12.55 -6.67
C VAL A 47 -3.36 -13.30 -5.85
N SER A 48 -3.24 -14.63 -5.83
CA SER A 48 -4.06 -15.49 -4.97
C SER A 48 -3.52 -15.59 -3.54
N LYS A 49 -2.29 -15.15 -3.29
CA LYS A 49 -1.68 -15.15 -1.95
C LYS A 49 -0.61 -14.08 -1.86
N PHE A 50 -0.64 -13.25 -0.83
CA PHE A 50 0.38 -12.21 -0.62
C PHE A 50 0.52 -11.86 0.85
N VAL A 51 1.63 -11.18 1.19
CA VAL A 51 1.79 -10.50 2.49
C VAL A 51 1.84 -8.99 2.24
N PRO A 52 0.91 -8.19 2.79
CA PRO A 52 0.95 -6.74 2.63
C PRO A 52 2.15 -6.17 3.38
N THR A 53 2.78 -5.12 2.85
CA THR A 53 3.98 -4.54 3.47
C THR A 53 3.86 -3.04 3.64
N SER A 54 3.33 -2.34 2.64
CA SER A 54 3.15 -0.89 2.68
C SER A 54 1.88 -0.47 1.96
N VAL A 55 1.25 0.56 2.49
CA VAL A 55 0.15 1.27 1.85
C VAL A 55 0.59 2.71 1.59
N VAL A 56 0.45 3.13 0.34
CA VAL A 56 0.78 4.48 -0.11
C VAL A 56 -0.52 5.22 -0.34
N ILE A 57 -0.67 6.38 0.30
CA ILE A 57 -1.86 7.23 0.20
C ILE A 57 -1.43 8.60 -0.28
N THR A 58 -1.96 9.01 -1.43
CA THR A 58 -1.58 10.26 -2.08
C THR A 58 -2.76 11.22 -2.08
N ASN A 59 -2.45 12.50 -1.87
CA ASN A 59 -3.40 13.58 -2.09
C ASN A 59 -3.50 13.87 -3.60
N GLY A 60 -4.45 13.23 -4.27
CA GLY A 60 -4.91 13.48 -5.65
C GLY A 60 -3.80 13.61 -6.71
N LEU A 61 -3.23 12.49 -7.17
CA LEU A 61 -2.34 12.51 -8.33
C LEU A 61 -3.10 12.71 -9.67
N ASN A 62 -4.40 12.41 -9.70
CA ASN A 62 -5.22 12.47 -10.93
C ASN A 62 -6.05 13.75 -11.13
N SER A 63 -5.88 14.78 -10.31
CA SER A 63 -6.51 16.09 -10.57
C SER A 63 -5.57 17.22 -10.17
N SER A 64 -4.82 17.70 -11.17
CA SER A 64 -4.22 19.04 -11.24
C SER A 64 -3.99 19.75 -9.89
N GLY A 65 -2.96 19.35 -9.14
CA GLY A 65 -2.46 20.10 -7.99
C GLY A 65 -3.45 20.19 -6.82
N ALA A 66 -3.69 19.08 -6.14
CA ALA A 66 -4.52 19.06 -4.94
C ALA A 66 -3.94 20.00 -3.84
N THR A 67 -4.49 21.20 -3.69
CA THR A 67 -4.05 22.18 -2.68
C THR A 67 -4.66 21.96 -1.31
N THR A 68 -5.63 21.06 -1.19
CA THR A 68 -6.41 20.81 0.03
C THR A 68 -5.70 19.78 0.90
N THR A 69 -5.46 20.13 2.17
CA THR A 69 -5.01 19.16 3.19
C THR A 69 -6.09 18.10 3.39
N ILE A 70 -5.68 16.83 3.46
CA ILE A 70 -6.56 15.71 3.82
C ILE A 70 -6.19 15.12 5.19
N ALA A 71 -5.38 15.84 5.96
CA ALA A 71 -4.73 15.34 7.17
C ALA A 71 -5.68 14.87 8.28
N THR A 72 -6.93 15.34 8.28
CA THR A 72 -7.96 14.99 9.25
C THR A 72 -8.83 13.82 8.81
N ALA A 73 -8.78 13.42 7.53
CA ALA A 73 -9.48 12.24 7.06
C ALA A 73 -8.83 10.98 7.62
N THR A 74 -9.62 9.93 7.78
CA THR A 74 -9.11 8.62 8.18
C THR A 74 -9.42 7.58 7.11
N VAL A 75 -8.41 6.76 6.80
CA VAL A 75 -8.50 5.70 5.79
C VAL A 75 -7.91 4.41 6.36
N GLY A 76 -8.58 3.30 6.11
CA GLY A 76 -8.09 1.94 6.33
C GLY A 76 -8.19 1.08 5.07
N ALA A 77 -7.59 -0.09 5.10
CA ALA A 77 -7.64 -1.07 4.00
C ALA A 77 -7.88 -2.48 4.54
N TYR A 78 -8.90 -3.14 4.00
CA TYR A 78 -9.41 -4.42 4.51
C TYR A 78 -9.78 -5.37 3.37
N THR A 79 -9.78 -6.68 3.60
CA THR A 79 -10.21 -7.64 2.57
C THR A 79 -11.74 -7.83 2.54
N GLY A 80 -12.45 -7.39 3.57
CA GLY A 80 -13.92 -7.37 3.62
C GLY A 80 -14.48 -5.96 3.79
N ALA A 81 -15.68 -5.72 3.25
CA ALA A 81 -16.39 -4.46 3.38
C ALA A 81 -16.70 -4.13 4.85
N GLY A 82 -16.83 -2.85 5.18
CA GLY A 82 -17.14 -2.37 6.52
C GLY A 82 -16.04 -2.65 7.54
N ALA A 83 -14.78 -2.59 7.10
CA ALA A 83 -13.60 -2.92 7.92
C ALA A 83 -13.61 -4.37 8.48
N THR A 84 -14.11 -5.32 7.69
CA THR A 84 -14.15 -6.75 8.04
C THR A 84 -13.05 -7.55 7.33
N GLY A 85 -12.94 -8.85 7.64
CA GLY A 85 -11.92 -9.71 7.05
C GLY A 85 -10.53 -9.45 7.63
N SER A 86 -9.50 -9.57 6.79
CA SER A 86 -8.11 -9.34 7.17
C SER A 86 -7.77 -7.86 7.05
N THR A 87 -7.17 -7.30 8.11
CA THR A 87 -6.68 -5.92 8.15
C THR A 87 -5.35 -5.79 7.42
N ILE A 88 -5.31 -4.97 6.37
CA ILE A 88 -4.09 -4.58 5.66
C ILE A 88 -3.53 -3.29 6.28
N LEU A 89 -4.41 -2.31 6.50
CA LEU A 89 -4.11 -1.06 7.21
C LEU A 89 -5.29 -0.74 8.12
N THR A 90 -5.05 -0.69 9.43
CA THR A 90 -6.03 -0.18 10.40
C THR A 90 -6.33 1.28 10.07
N THR A 91 -7.62 1.62 10.06
CA THR A 91 -8.08 2.99 9.84
C THR A 91 -7.31 3.98 10.71
N ALA A 92 -6.62 4.91 10.06
CA ALA A 92 -5.78 5.91 10.71
C ALA A 92 -5.88 7.26 10.00
N ALA A 93 -5.59 8.33 10.74
CA ALA A 93 -5.59 9.68 10.20
C ALA A 93 -4.43 9.89 9.23
N LEU A 94 -4.68 10.63 8.14
CA LEU A 94 -3.70 10.94 7.10
C LEU A 94 -2.80 12.12 7.47
N THR A 95 -2.36 12.21 8.73
CA THR A 95 -1.81 13.42 9.36
C THR A 95 -0.67 14.10 8.60
N SER A 96 0.10 13.33 7.81
CA SER A 96 1.22 13.83 6.99
C SER A 96 0.80 14.40 5.63
N ASN A 97 -0.46 14.25 5.20
CA ASN A 97 -0.98 14.76 3.92
C ASN A 97 -1.51 16.20 4.05
N THR A 98 -0.60 17.15 4.28
CA THR A 98 -0.92 18.56 4.61
C THR A 98 -1.00 19.52 3.41
N GLY A 99 -0.89 19.02 2.18
CA GLY A 99 -0.98 19.77 0.92
C GLY A 99 -0.74 18.84 -0.28
N GLY A 100 -0.51 19.35 -1.49
CA GLY A 100 -0.20 18.52 -2.67
C GLY A 100 1.07 18.95 -3.41
N PRO A 101 1.72 18.01 -4.15
CA PRO A 101 1.52 16.56 -4.11
C PRO A 101 2.25 15.94 -2.91
N TYR A 102 1.51 15.55 -1.87
CA TYR A 102 2.07 14.81 -0.72
C TYR A 102 1.68 13.34 -0.81
N VAL A 103 2.67 12.50 -0.49
CA VAL A 103 2.58 11.05 -0.45
C VAL A 103 2.87 10.61 0.97
N THR A 104 1.94 9.88 1.57
CA THR A 104 2.17 9.19 2.83
C THR A 104 2.42 7.72 2.53
N ILE A 105 3.50 7.19 3.08
CA ILE A 105 3.83 5.77 3.02
C ILE A 105 3.73 5.24 4.44
N THR A 106 2.83 4.29 4.64
CA THR A 106 2.58 3.68 5.94
C THR A 106 2.85 2.18 5.84
N ALA A 107 3.49 1.61 6.86
CA ALA A 107 3.62 0.17 6.96
C ALA A 107 2.23 -0.49 7.06
N ALA A 108 2.06 -1.66 6.45
CA ALA A 108 0.87 -2.47 6.68
C ALA A 108 0.77 -2.82 8.19
N THR A 109 -0.45 -2.95 8.70
CA THR A 109 -0.69 -3.25 10.13
C THR A 109 -0.19 -4.63 10.51
N ASN A 110 -0.37 -5.61 9.63
CA ASN A 110 0.02 -7.00 9.88
C ASN A 110 0.95 -7.51 8.76
N PRO A 111 2.20 -7.00 8.67
CA PRO A 111 3.09 -7.29 7.55
C PRO A 111 3.71 -8.69 7.61
N ASN A 112 3.27 -9.54 8.55
CA ASN A 112 3.76 -10.90 8.75
C ASN A 112 2.64 -11.95 8.55
N THR A 113 1.45 -11.53 8.10
CA THR A 113 0.30 -12.43 7.93
C THR A 113 -0.07 -12.51 6.46
N ALA A 114 0.02 -13.71 5.90
CA ALA A 114 -0.38 -13.95 4.52
C ALA A 114 -1.90 -13.87 4.37
N ILE A 115 -2.35 -13.21 3.31
CA ILE A 115 -3.75 -13.10 2.91
C ILE A 115 -3.94 -13.97 1.66
N SER A 116 -4.95 -14.84 1.68
CA SER A 116 -5.22 -15.80 0.61
C SER A 116 -6.57 -15.52 -0.05
N ASN A 117 -6.57 -15.55 -1.38
CA ASN A 117 -7.70 -15.42 -2.29
C ASN A 117 -8.66 -14.23 -2.06
N PRO A 118 -8.18 -13.02 -1.71
CA PRO A 118 -9.07 -11.86 -1.70
C PRO A 118 -9.39 -11.44 -3.14
N THR A 119 -10.66 -11.25 -3.46
CA THR A 119 -11.06 -10.67 -4.75
C THR A 119 -10.88 -9.15 -4.76
N ASN A 120 -11.17 -8.51 -3.64
CA ASN A 120 -11.13 -7.06 -3.47
C ASN A 120 -10.37 -6.66 -2.20
N ILE A 121 -9.82 -5.46 -2.23
CA ILE A 121 -9.43 -4.69 -1.06
C ILE A 121 -10.38 -3.50 -0.96
N TYR A 122 -10.99 -3.33 0.20
CA TYR A 122 -11.91 -2.25 0.53
C TYR A 122 -11.15 -1.13 1.23
N ILE A 123 -11.06 0.02 0.57
CA ILE A 123 -10.52 1.25 1.14
C ILE A 123 -11.64 1.91 1.93
N ASN A 124 -11.55 1.83 3.25
CA ASN A 124 -12.58 2.28 4.17
C ASN A 124 -12.27 3.71 4.63
N VAL A 125 -13.18 4.64 4.35
CA VAL A 125 -13.15 6.02 4.84
C VAL A 125 -13.95 6.10 6.14
N GLY A 126 -13.29 6.50 7.23
CA GLY A 126 -13.94 6.67 8.54
C GLY A 126 -14.37 8.12 8.77
N THR A 127 -13.40 9.01 8.86
CA THR A 127 -13.59 10.45 9.05
C THR A 127 -13.55 11.13 7.70
N THR A 128 -14.60 11.88 7.38
CA THR A 128 -14.80 12.45 6.05
C THR A 128 -14.20 13.85 5.92
N ILE A 129 -13.83 14.20 4.70
CA ILE A 129 -13.45 15.55 4.26
C ILE A 129 -13.82 15.72 2.78
N ALA A 130 -14.17 16.93 2.35
CA ALA A 130 -14.51 17.20 0.95
C ALA A 130 -13.27 17.21 0.03
N ALA A 131 -12.71 16.02 -0.23
CA ALA A 131 -11.54 15.80 -1.08
C ALA A 131 -11.53 14.37 -1.64
N THR A 132 -10.48 14.03 -2.38
CA THR A 132 -10.21 12.66 -2.83
C THR A 132 -8.78 12.25 -2.53
N CYS A 133 -8.52 10.94 -2.50
CA CYS A 133 -7.16 10.41 -2.46
C CYS A 133 -6.99 9.22 -3.40
N ASP A 134 -5.74 8.88 -3.71
CA ASP A 134 -5.40 7.63 -4.37
C ASP A 134 -4.68 6.73 -3.36
N VAL A 135 -5.00 5.44 -3.35
CA VAL A 135 -4.43 4.44 -2.44
C VAL A 135 -3.82 3.31 -3.23
N PHE A 136 -2.58 2.95 -2.89
CA PHE A 136 -1.84 1.85 -3.48
C PHE A 136 -1.40 0.89 -2.37
N VAL A 137 -1.72 -0.39 -2.52
CA VAL A 137 -1.31 -1.44 -1.58
C VAL A 137 -0.19 -2.25 -2.22
N TYR A 138 0.94 -2.35 -1.54
CA TYR A 138 2.09 -3.14 -1.97
C TYR A 138 2.34 -4.30 -1.00
N GLY A 139 2.88 -5.39 -1.54
CA GLY A 139 3.13 -6.61 -0.81
C GLY A 139 4.07 -7.57 -1.55
N TYR A 140 4.51 -8.60 -0.85
CA TYR A 140 5.19 -9.72 -1.48
C TYR A 140 4.16 -10.72 -1.96
N ASP A 141 4.23 -11.06 -3.25
CA ASP A 141 3.44 -12.12 -3.86
C ASP A 141 3.94 -13.47 -3.36
N LEU A 142 3.06 -14.27 -2.79
CA LEU A 142 3.33 -15.60 -2.25
C LEU A 142 2.55 -16.70 -2.97
N THR A 143 2.03 -16.43 -4.17
CA THR A 143 1.24 -17.37 -4.99
C THR A 143 1.96 -18.70 -5.25
N PHE A 144 3.29 -18.70 -5.19
CA PHE A 144 4.14 -19.87 -5.36
C PHE A 144 4.23 -20.77 -4.11
N LEU A 145 3.77 -20.29 -2.95
CA LEU A 145 3.74 -21.08 -1.72
C LEU A 145 2.43 -21.89 -1.66
N PRO A 146 2.49 -23.18 -1.29
CA PRO A 146 1.31 -24.04 -1.18
C PRO A 146 0.29 -23.52 -0.16
#